data_AF-A0A6L3X947-F1
#
_entry.id   AF-A0A6L3X947-F1
#
_cell.length_a   1.000
_cell.length_b   1.000
_cell.length_c   1.000
_cell.angle_alpha   90.00
_cell.angle_beta   90.00
_cell.angle_gamma   90.00
#
_symmetry.space_group_name_H-M   'P 1'
#
loop_
_entity.id
_entity.type
_entity.pdbx_description
1 polymer ?
#
loop_
_entity_poly.entity_id
_entity_poly.type
_entity_poly.pdbx_seq_one_letter_code
_entity_poly.pdbx_strand_id
1 'polypeptide(L)'
;LAAYMPVSGSFSTYGQKYVEEGFGFALGWNYWYNWAVTIAVDLVAAQLVMTWWFPDTPGWIWSALFLAVIFLLNYISVRGFGEAEYWFSLIKVATVIIFIVVGVAMIVGIFKGAEPAGWSNWTIGDAPFAGGFSAMIG
;
A
#
# COMPACT_ATOMS: atom_id res chain seq x y z
N LEU A 1 23.27 8.25 -0.54
CA LEU A 1 24.03 7.65 -1.67
C LEU A 1 23.59 8.20 -3.02
N ALA A 2 22.29 8.22 -3.35
CA ALA A 2 21.78 8.80 -4.62
C ALA A 2 22.12 10.28 -4.84
N ALA A 3 22.30 11.07 -3.77
CA ALA A 3 22.74 12.46 -3.88
C ALA A 3 24.25 12.63 -4.17
N TYR A 4 25.06 11.58 -4.04
CA TYR A 4 26.53 11.64 -4.14
C TYR A 4 27.07 11.07 -5.46
N MET A 5 26.31 10.23 -6.16
CA MET A 5 26.58 9.83 -7.55
C MET A 5 25.26 9.72 -8.31
N PRO A 6 24.96 10.64 -9.25
CA PRO A 6 23.79 10.53 -10.10
C PRO A 6 24.09 9.55 -11.23
N VAL A 7 24.21 8.27 -10.89
CA VAL A 7 24.17 7.19 -11.89
C VAL A 7 22.72 6.82 -12.13
N SER A 8 22.32 6.69 -13.39
CA SER A 8 21.01 6.19 -13.83
C SER A 8 20.74 4.72 -13.44
N GLY A 9 21.64 4.11 -12.67
CA GLY A 9 21.52 2.76 -12.13
C GLY A 9 20.63 2.68 -10.89
N SER A 10 19.90 1.57 -10.78
CA SER A 10 19.05 1.24 -9.62
C SER A 10 19.88 1.02 -8.34
N PHE A 11 19.24 0.85 -7.18
CA PHE A 11 19.92 0.55 -5.90
C PHE A 11 20.90 -0.65 -6.01
N SER A 12 20.67 -1.57 -6.95
CA SER A 12 21.57 -2.67 -7.31
C SER A 12 22.95 -2.20 -7.80
N THR A 13 23.04 -1.08 -8.52
CA THR A 13 24.31 -0.48 -8.99
C THR A 13 25.18 0.01 -7.83
N TYR A 14 24.56 0.48 -6.75
CA TYR A 14 25.30 0.83 -5.52
C TYR A 14 25.77 -0.45 -4.81
N GLY A 15 24.96 -1.51 -4.79
CA GLY A 15 25.36 -2.83 -4.27
C GLY A 15 26.56 -3.42 -5.02
N GLN A 16 26.58 -3.34 -6.36
CA GLN A 16 27.71 -3.80 -7.18
C GLN A 16 28.99 -3.01 -6.92
N LYS A 17 28.86 -1.69 -6.72
CA LYS A 17 30.01 -0.79 -6.63
C LYS A 17 30.63 -0.70 -5.23
N TYR A 18 29.84 -0.93 -4.18
CA TYR A 18 30.28 -0.76 -2.78
C TYR A 18 30.38 -2.07 -1.97
N VAL A 19 29.89 -3.20 -2.48
CA VAL A 19 29.94 -4.50 -1.80
C VAL A 19 30.69 -5.52 -2.65
N GLU A 20 30.05 -6.05 -3.69
CA GLU A 20 30.65 -6.88 -4.73
C GLU A 20 29.67 -7.03 -5.91
N GLU A 21 30.16 -7.46 -7.08
CA GLU A 21 29.31 -7.66 -8.27
C GLU A 21 28.21 -8.71 -8.05
N GLY A 22 28.49 -9.80 -7.32
CA GLY A 22 27.54 -10.88 -7.03
C GLY A 22 26.37 -10.44 -6.13
N PHE A 23 26.66 -9.62 -5.13
CA PHE A 23 25.67 -9.02 -4.23
C PHE A 23 24.71 -8.10 -4.99
N GLY A 24 25.22 -7.25 -5.89
CA GLY A 24 24.36 -6.38 -6.67
C GLY A 24 23.52 -7.12 -7.73
N PHE A 25 24.01 -8.25 -8.27
CA PHE A 25 23.19 -9.16 -9.08
C PHE A 25 22.05 -9.77 -8.26
N ALA A 26 22.35 -10.29 -7.07
CA ALA A 26 21.35 -10.86 -6.16
C ALA A 26 20.28 -9.83 -5.75
N LEU A 27 20.68 -8.58 -5.45
CA LEU A 27 19.75 -7.49 -5.16
C LEU A 27 18.83 -7.16 -6.35
N GLY A 28 19.36 -7.16 -7.58
CA GLY A 28 18.56 -6.94 -8.78
C GLY A 28 17.47 -8.00 -8.94
N TRP A 29 17.82 -9.28 -8.79
CA TRP A 29 16.88 -10.39 -8.85
C TRP A 29 15.87 -10.40 -7.72
N ASN A 30 16.31 -10.11 -6.49
CA ASN A 30 15.40 -10.05 -5.34
C ASN A 30 14.35 -8.94 -5.53
N TYR A 31 14.76 -7.79 -6.05
CA TYR A 31 13.83 -6.70 -6.33
C TYR A 31 12.85 -7.04 -7.44
N TRP A 32 13.32 -7.60 -8.56
CA TRP A 32 12.43 -8.05 -9.63
C TRP A 32 11.42 -9.07 -9.12
N TYR A 33 11.87 -10.05 -8.32
CA TYR A 33 11.01 -11.04 -7.70
C TYR A 33 9.98 -10.40 -6.75
N ASN A 34 10.41 -9.44 -5.94
CA ASN A 34 9.51 -8.71 -5.05
C ASN A 34 8.39 -8.00 -5.83
N TRP A 35 8.72 -7.32 -6.93
CA TRP A 35 7.72 -6.70 -7.80
C TRP A 35 6.78 -7.70 -8.46
N ALA A 36 7.30 -8.83 -8.94
CA ALA A 36 6.47 -9.88 -9.53
C ALA A 36 5.46 -10.44 -8.51
N VAL A 37 5.89 -10.65 -7.26
CA VAL A 37 5.02 -11.10 -6.17
C VAL A 37 4.00 -10.03 -5.81
N THR A 38 4.39 -8.76 -5.68
CA THR A 38 3.48 -7.66 -5.34
C THR A 38 2.36 -7.53 -6.37
N ILE A 39 2.65 -7.61 -7.67
CA ILE A 39 1.62 -7.56 -8.72
C ILE A 39 0.61 -8.71 -8.55
N ALA A 40 1.08 -9.92 -8.27
CA ALA A 40 0.20 -11.06 -8.04
C ALA A 40 -0.72 -10.85 -6.83
N VAL A 41 -0.19 -10.30 -5.73
CA VAL A 41 -0.96 -9.98 -4.53
C VAL A 41 -2.01 -8.90 -4.82
N ASP A 42 -1.65 -7.85 -5.55
CA ASP A 42 -2.57 -6.76 -5.89
C ASP A 42 -3.74 -7.24 -6.76
N LEU A 43 -3.48 -8.15 -7.72
CA LEU A 43 -4.53 -8.74 -8.55
C LEU A 43 -5.51 -9.59 -7.72
N VAL A 44 -5.00 -10.37 -6.77
CA VAL A 44 -5.83 -11.16 -5.84
C VAL A 44 -6.67 -10.23 -4.95
N ALA A 45 -6.08 -9.15 -4.44
CA ALA A 45 -6.81 -8.16 -3.64
C ALA A 45 -7.93 -7.50 -4.46
N ALA A 46 -7.64 -7.09 -5.70
CA ALA A 46 -8.64 -6.53 -6.60
C ALA A 46 -9.76 -7.53 -6.91
N GLN A 47 -9.42 -8.80 -7.15
CA GLN A 47 -10.39 -9.88 -7.32
C GLN A 47 -11.31 -10.02 -6.10
N LEU A 48 -10.76 -10.03 -4.87
CA LEU A 48 -11.56 -10.16 -3.65
C LEU A 48 -12.57 -9.01 -3.50
N VAL A 49 -12.14 -7.78 -3.80
CA VAL A 49 -13.03 -6.61 -3.80
C VAL A 49 -14.13 -6.78 -4.85
N MET A 50 -13.81 -7.23 -6.06
CA MET A 50 -14.81 -7.42 -7.11
C MET A 50 -15.78 -8.56 -6.81
N THR A 51 -15.34 -9.63 -6.13
CA THR A 51 -16.23 -10.70 -5.68
C THR A 51 -17.25 -10.21 -4.65
N TRP A 52 -16.94 -9.19 -3.85
CA TRP A 52 -17.91 -8.57 -2.95
C TRP A 52 -19.05 -7.87 -3.70
N TRP A 53 -18.75 -7.24 -4.85
CA TRP A 53 -19.75 -6.58 -5.69
C TRP A 53 -20.46 -7.52 -6.67
N PHE A 54 -19.72 -8.48 -7.24
CA PHE A 54 -20.16 -9.42 -8.28
C PHE A 54 -19.84 -10.86 -7.87
N PRO A 55 -20.60 -11.44 -6.93
CA PRO A 55 -20.30 -12.76 -6.36
C PRO A 55 -20.43 -13.90 -7.37
N ASP A 56 -21.27 -13.74 -8.39
CA ASP A 56 -21.53 -14.79 -9.39
C ASP A 56 -20.44 -14.92 -10.46
N THR A 57 -19.49 -13.97 -10.50
CA THR A 57 -18.41 -13.97 -11.50
C THR A 57 -17.16 -14.66 -10.94
N PRO A 58 -16.58 -15.64 -11.66
CA PRO A 58 -15.32 -16.26 -11.27
C PRO A 58 -14.19 -15.23 -11.09
N GLY A 59 -13.53 -15.26 -9.93
CA GLY A 59 -12.54 -14.25 -9.57
C GLY A 59 -11.33 -14.14 -10.51
N TRP A 60 -10.95 -15.24 -11.17
CA TRP A 60 -9.84 -15.23 -12.14
C TRP A 60 -10.11 -14.31 -13.34
N ILE A 61 -11.38 -14.06 -13.69
CA ILE A 61 -11.76 -13.15 -14.78
C ILE A 61 -11.38 -11.72 -14.40
N TRP A 62 -11.65 -11.30 -13.16
CA TRP A 62 -11.28 -9.99 -12.67
C TRP A 62 -9.76 -9.80 -12.63
N SER A 63 -9.03 -10.80 -12.13
CA SER A 63 -7.55 -10.80 -12.14
C SER A 63 -6.98 -10.68 -13.56
N ALA A 64 -7.51 -11.43 -14.53
CA ALA A 64 -7.08 -11.35 -15.93
C ALA A 64 -7.41 -9.99 -16.56
N LEU A 65 -8.59 -9.44 -16.27
CA LEU A 65 -9.03 -8.14 -16.77
C LEU A 65 -8.15 -7.00 -16.25
N PHE A 66 -7.88 -6.94 -14.94
CA PHE A 66 -7.02 -5.91 -14.37
C PHE A 66 -5.59 -6.03 -14.88
N LEU A 67 -5.04 -7.25 -15.01
CA LEU A 67 -3.73 -7.46 -15.60
C LEU A 67 -3.67 -6.96 -17.06
N ALA A 68 -4.70 -7.25 -17.87
CA ALA A 68 -4.78 -6.77 -19.24
C ALA A 68 -4.82 -5.24 -19.32
N VAL A 69 -5.58 -4.57 -18.44
CA VAL A 69 -5.63 -3.10 -18.36
C VAL A 69 -4.25 -2.53 -18.02
N ILE A 70 -3.58 -3.07 -17.00
CA ILE A 70 -2.24 -2.61 -16.59
C ILE A 70 -1.23 -2.78 -17.72
N PHE A 71 -1.29 -3.91 -18.42
CA PHE A 71 -0.42 -4.20 -19.55
C PHE A 71 -0.66 -3.22 -20.71
N LEU A 72 -1.92 -2.94 -21.06
CA LEU A 72 -2.27 -1.98 -22.10
C LEU A 72 -1.85 -0.55 -21.76
N LEU A 73 -2.04 -0.13 -20.51
CA LEU A 73 -1.58 1.19 -20.05
C LEU A 73 -0.07 1.33 -20.13
N ASN A 74 0.68 0.29 -19.74
CA ASN A 74 2.14 0.24 -19.89
C ASN A 74 2.57 0.30 -21.37
N TYR A 75 1.83 -0.36 -22.26
CA TYR A 75 2.16 -0.41 -23.68
C TYR A 75 1.91 0.91 -24.41
N ILE A 76 0.83 1.64 -24.07
CA ILE A 76 0.34 2.76 -24.89
C ILE A 76 0.96 4.10 -24.53
N SER A 77 1.35 4.36 -23.27
CA SER A 77 1.67 5.73 -22.86
C SER A 77 2.57 5.85 -21.64
N VAL A 78 3.87 6.04 -21.86
CA VAL A 78 4.83 6.40 -20.79
C VAL A 78 4.45 7.74 -20.13
N ARG A 79 3.82 8.65 -20.88
CA ARG A 79 3.32 9.94 -20.38
C ARG A 79 2.01 9.83 -19.62
N GLY A 80 1.08 9.01 -20.12
CA GLY A 80 -0.21 8.77 -19.50
C GLY A 80 -0.12 7.92 -18.24
N PHE A 81 0.89 7.04 -18.14
CA PHE A 81 1.19 6.34 -16.90
C PHE A 81 1.57 7.32 -15.79
N GLY A 82 2.45 8.28 -16.08
CA GLY A 82 2.84 9.31 -15.10
C GLY A 82 1.68 10.22 -14.66
N GLU A 83 0.80 10.60 -15.58
CA GLU A 83 -0.41 11.38 -15.24
C GLU A 83 -1.42 10.53 -14.44
N ALA A 84 -1.65 9.28 -14.82
CA ALA A 84 -2.55 8.38 -14.10
C ALA A 84 -2.05 8.11 -12.68
N GLU A 85 -0.75 7.88 -12.50
CA GLU A 85 -0.14 7.68 -11.19
C GLU A 85 -0.32 8.91 -10.28
N TYR A 86 -0.19 10.12 -10.84
CA TYR A 86 -0.49 11.36 -10.12
C TYR A 86 -1.95 11.39 -9.63
N TRP A 87 -2.92 11.13 -10.51
CA TRP A 87 -4.34 11.11 -10.13
C TRP A 87 -4.67 10.02 -9.11
N PHE A 88 -4.13 8.81 -9.27
CA PHE A 88 -4.32 7.72 -8.31
C PHE A 88 -3.69 8.02 -6.95
N SER A 89 -2.54 8.70 -6.92
CA SER A 89 -1.91 9.15 -5.69
C SER A 89 -2.77 10.20 -4.95
N LEU A 90 -3.41 11.11 -5.69
CA LEU A 90 -4.32 12.12 -5.13
C LEU A 90 -5.54 11.47 -4.48
N ILE A 91 -6.17 10.49 -5.16
CA ILE A 91 -7.30 9.74 -4.61
C ILE A 91 -6.89 9.03 -3.32
N LYS A 92 -5.69 8.45 -3.28
CA LYS A 92 -5.15 7.77 -2.09
C LYS A 92 -5.04 8.73 -0.91
N VAL A 93 -4.42 9.90 -1.12
CA VAL A 93 -4.27 10.93 -0.08
C VAL A 93 -5.64 11.43 0.40
N ALA A 94 -6.56 11.72 -0.52
CA ALA A 94 -7.91 12.17 -0.18
C ALA A 94 -8.66 11.11 0.66
N THR A 95 -8.54 9.83 0.29
CA THR A 95 -9.16 8.72 1.03
C THR A 95 -8.64 8.64 2.47
N VAL A 96 -7.32 8.78 2.67
CA VAL A 96 -6.72 8.78 4.00
C VAL A 96 -7.24 9.95 4.84
N ILE A 97 -7.32 11.15 4.26
CA ILE A 97 -7.85 12.34 4.95
C ILE A 97 -9.30 12.11 5.36
N ILE A 98 -10.15 11.62 4.46
CA ILE A 98 -11.55 11.31 4.75
C ILE A 98 -11.65 10.26 5.87
N PHE A 99 -10.83 9.20 5.81
CA PHE A 99 -10.82 8.16 6.82
C PHE A 99 -10.45 8.68 8.20
N ILE A 100 -9.44 9.56 8.29
CA ILE A 100 -9.06 10.21 9.56
C ILE A 100 -10.19 11.10 10.07
N VAL A 101 -10.81 11.91 9.21
CA VAL A 101 -11.91 12.80 9.60
C VAL A 101 -13.11 11.99 10.10
N VAL A 102 -13.49 10.93 9.39
CA VAL A 102 -14.57 10.03 9.81
C VAL A 102 -14.21 9.32 11.11
N GLY A 103 -12.98 8.84 11.27
CA GLY A 103 -12.48 8.25 12.51
C GLY A 103 -12.58 9.18 13.71
N VAL A 104 -12.13 10.43 13.56
CA VAL A 104 -12.25 11.46 14.61
C VAL A 104 -13.72 11.79 14.88
N ALA A 105 -14.56 11.91 13.85
CA ALA A 105 -15.99 12.15 14.02
C ALA A 105 -16.71 10.99 14.76
N MET A 106 -16.28 9.75 14.56
CA MET A 106 -16.74 8.60 15.35
C MET A 106 -16.31 8.68 16.82
N ILE A 107 -15.06 9.08 17.10
CA ILE A 107 -14.55 9.25 18.49
C ILE A 107 -15.32 10.36 19.21
N VAL A 108 -15.59 11.48 18.52
CA VAL A 108 -16.36 12.61 19.07
C VAL A 108 -17.86 12.27 19.23
N GLY A 109 -18.32 11.14 18.70
CA GLY A 109 -19.69 10.66 18.88
C GLY A 109 -20.72 11.36 17.98
N ILE A 110 -20.28 11.91 16.84
CA ILE A 110 -21.18 12.59 15.89
C ILE A 110 -22.13 11.59 15.20
N PHE A 111 -21.68 10.34 15.00
CA PHE A 111 -22.48 9.28 14.43
C PHE A 111 -23.36 8.59 15.49
N LYS A 112 -24.65 8.92 15.50
CA LYS A 112 -25.65 8.26 16.38
C LYS A 112 -26.08 6.93 15.77
N GLY A 113 -25.52 5.82 16.24
CA GLY A 113 -25.90 4.46 15.80
C GLY A 113 -24.82 3.38 15.98
N ALA A 114 -23.55 3.77 16.15
CA ALA A 114 -22.50 2.87 16.64
C ALA A 114 -22.41 2.99 18.16
N GLU A 115 -22.08 1.92 18.88
CA GLU A 115 -21.75 2.03 20.31
C GLU A 115 -20.69 3.13 20.51
N PRO A 116 -20.73 3.91 21.60
CA PRO A 116 -19.79 4.99 21.82
C PRO A 116 -18.36 4.44 21.95
N ALA A 117 -17.65 4.30 20.83
CA ALA A 117 -16.28 3.81 20.77
C ALA A 117 -15.26 4.88 21.22
N GLY A 118 -15.73 6.09 21.54
CA GLY A 118 -14.90 7.23 21.91
C GLY A 118 -14.19 7.03 23.25
N TRP A 119 -14.90 7.21 24.36
CA TRP A 119 -14.28 7.27 25.70
C TRP A 119 -14.31 5.94 26.46
N SER A 120 -15.21 5.02 26.11
CA SER A 120 -15.31 3.72 26.75
C SER A 120 -14.06 2.86 26.48
N ASN A 121 -13.55 2.85 25.25
CA ASN A 121 -12.37 2.09 24.83
C ASN A 121 -11.07 2.49 25.55
N TRP A 122 -11.00 3.69 26.12
CA TRP A 122 -9.84 4.15 26.90
C TRP A 122 -9.84 3.62 28.33
N THR A 123 -10.93 2.94 28.74
CA THR A 123 -11.13 2.42 30.10
C THR A 123 -11.35 0.90 30.12
N ILE A 124 -11.27 0.23 28.97
CA ILE A 124 -11.46 -1.22 28.86
C ILE A 124 -10.11 -1.93 29.01
N GLY A 125 -10.02 -2.85 29.97
CA GLY A 125 -8.84 -3.68 30.19
C GLY A 125 -7.62 -2.86 30.61
N ASP A 126 -6.46 -3.13 30.01
CA ASP A 126 -5.21 -2.41 30.27
C ASP A 126 -5.06 -1.11 29.46
N ALA A 127 -6.16 -0.54 28.95
CA ALA A 127 -6.13 0.75 28.27
C ALA A 127 -5.81 1.90 29.25
N PRO A 128 -5.13 2.97 28.80
CA PRO A 128 -4.70 3.26 27.43
C PRO A 128 -3.33 2.68 27.01
N PHE A 129 -2.57 2.13 27.97
CA PHE A 129 -1.27 1.50 27.70
C PHE A 129 -1.19 0.17 28.44
N ALA A 130 -1.06 -0.93 27.69
CA ALA A 130 -0.85 -2.25 28.27
C ALA A 130 0.44 -2.23 29.13
N GLY A 131 0.29 -2.23 30.46
CA GLY A 131 1.41 -2.08 31.41
C GLY A 131 1.63 -0.66 31.96
N GLY A 132 0.70 0.28 31.76
CA GLY A 132 0.70 1.61 32.36
C GLY A 132 1.79 2.56 31.84
N PHE A 133 2.04 3.66 32.56
CA PHE A 133 3.03 4.69 32.17
C PHE A 133 4.48 4.16 32.18
N SER A 134 4.77 3.12 32.96
CA SER A 134 6.06 2.42 32.95
C SER A 134 6.36 1.77 31.59
N ALA A 135 5.36 1.16 30.95
CA ALA A 135 5.53 0.55 29.62
C ALA A 135 5.77 1.58 28.50
N MET A 136 5.41 2.85 28.73
CA MET A 136 5.67 3.94 27.79
C MET A 136 7.11 4.46 27.85
N ILE A 137 7.78 4.36 29.00
CA ILE A 137 9.11 4.94 29.22
C ILE A 137 10.22 3.89 29.12
N GLY A 138 9.87 2.60 29.13
CA GLY A 138 10.80 1.48 29.05
C GLY A 138 11.09 0.88 30.40
#